data_AF-A0A7S6K6Y5-F1
#
_entry.id   AF-A0A7S6K6Y5-F1
#
_cell.length_a   1.000
_cell.length_b   1.000
_cell.length_c   1.000
_cell.angle_alpha   90.00
_cell.angle_beta   90.00
_cell.angle_gamma   90.00
#
_symmetry.space_group_name_H-M   'P 1'
#
loop_
_entity.id
_entity.type
_entity.pdbx_description
1 polymer ?
#
loop_
_entity_poly.entity_id
_entity_poly.type
_entity_poly.pdbx_seq_one_letter_code
_entity_poly.pdbx_strand_id
1 'polypeptide(L)'
;MREAHSRAFGEYSHLVDRKSHAAFCLDAYEGGLIGDKELDWLNAYPNDYGLHQVTNEVIGAIESRIGFSKVGLIPGVKRRTKLIGTPAYELQPAAQTTLACIEAGLFTAESVEDLVALGPNCAYHLIQKVEQSLVDLATADCPDVKDWLYLGVQGAKFIISAKYFNRYELTLPAEGCEEFREVAVFLFKALDAMSTYLVHFHTPSSFMGVYSYDNHGLADAYGAIKERIQNSSPEELTAYLLETPEDQFPFEAWPLGIEGDDRDEDYIEGVAYQLKELDNLTRRTHFTLTHEQDSNHPVEIQELIEQVQDSINAGSPFKPVLEVIKEAFELCHRYAVEGSRAISEHDLQGSAEEGVGVFETLVVTIHGEYSSLEDEACNGFDDRVNGVGDLHLALPLDGELLAQQTVTILDKTKQCVSLLSRLTQAL
;
A
#
# COMPACT_ATOMS: atom_id res chain seq x y z
N MET A 1 56.76 9.35 -15.98
CA MET A 1 56.95 9.92 -14.63
C MET A 1 56.64 11.41 -14.53
N ARG A 2 57.13 12.30 -15.42
CA ARG A 2 56.78 13.75 -15.35
C ARG A 2 55.31 14.09 -15.66
N GLU A 3 54.65 13.39 -16.60
CA GLU A 3 53.19 13.59 -16.83
C GLU A 3 52.30 12.96 -15.75
N ALA A 4 52.77 11.89 -15.09
CA ALA A 4 52.09 11.31 -13.93
C ALA A 4 52.18 12.24 -12.69
N HIS A 5 53.29 12.96 -12.52
CA HIS A 5 53.43 14.03 -11.52
C HIS A 5 52.53 15.25 -11.81
N SER A 6 52.38 15.62 -13.09
CA SER A 6 51.54 16.77 -13.47
C SER A 6 50.04 16.52 -13.30
N ARG A 7 49.57 15.28 -13.44
CA ARG A 7 48.14 14.93 -13.27
C ARG A 7 47.76 14.59 -11.83
N ALA A 8 48.67 14.08 -11.02
CA ALA A 8 48.38 13.76 -9.61
C ALA A 8 48.44 14.99 -8.68
N PHE A 9 49.18 16.04 -9.04
CA PHE A 9 49.43 17.21 -8.16
C PHE A 9 49.08 18.57 -8.80
N GLY A 10 48.42 18.58 -9.95
CA GLY A 10 48.04 19.80 -10.66
C GLY A 10 46.84 20.56 -10.06
N GLU A 11 45.95 19.89 -9.32
CA GLU A 11 44.64 20.47 -8.97
C GLU A 11 44.41 20.83 -7.50
N TYR A 12 45.36 20.60 -6.59
CA TYR A 12 45.17 20.94 -5.16
C TYR A 12 46.36 21.64 -4.48
N SER A 13 47.35 22.11 -5.23
CA SER A 13 48.56 22.76 -4.68
C SER A 13 48.37 24.23 -4.25
N HIS A 14 47.16 24.77 -4.33
CA HIS A 14 46.85 26.18 -4.03
C HIS A 14 45.96 26.40 -2.80
N LEU A 15 45.70 25.38 -1.98
CA LEU A 15 44.81 25.51 -0.81
C LEU A 15 45.48 25.52 0.57
N VAL A 16 46.82 25.48 0.65
CA VAL A 16 47.54 25.64 1.94
C VAL A 16 48.66 26.65 1.76
N ASP A 17 48.49 27.85 2.31
CA ASP A 17 49.55 28.86 2.36
C ASP A 17 50.63 28.40 3.35
N ARG A 18 51.64 27.69 2.83
CA ARG A 18 52.77 27.16 3.60
C ARG A 18 53.51 28.24 4.40
N LYS A 19 53.58 29.47 3.87
CA LYS A 19 54.26 30.57 4.58
C LYS A 19 53.47 30.99 5.81
N SER A 20 52.15 31.08 5.67
CA SER A 20 51.27 31.39 6.79
C SER A 20 51.21 30.27 7.83
N HIS A 21 51.20 28.99 7.41
CA HIS A 21 51.27 27.86 8.35
C HIS A 21 52.61 27.80 9.10
N ALA A 22 53.72 28.01 8.42
CA ALA A 22 55.04 28.06 9.04
C ALA A 22 55.18 29.26 9.99
N ALA A 23 54.69 30.44 9.58
CA ALA A 23 54.66 31.62 10.44
C ALA A 23 53.79 31.38 11.68
N PHE A 24 52.60 30.79 11.52
CA PHE A 24 51.72 30.46 12.65
C PHE A 24 52.36 29.47 13.64
N CYS A 25 53.02 28.43 13.15
CA CYS A 25 53.72 27.47 14.00
C CYS A 25 54.95 28.10 14.69
N LEU A 26 55.67 28.98 13.99
CA LEU A 26 56.81 29.72 14.53
C LEU A 26 56.36 30.69 15.62
N ASP A 27 55.32 31.49 15.37
CA ASP A 27 54.76 32.43 16.35
C ASP A 27 54.23 31.69 17.60
N ALA A 28 53.64 30.51 17.41
CA ALA A 28 53.19 29.66 18.50
C ALA A 28 54.36 29.09 19.33
N TYR A 29 55.47 28.71 18.68
CA TYR A 29 56.68 28.26 19.36
C TYR A 29 57.38 29.41 20.09
N GLU A 30 57.60 30.55 19.42
CA GLU A 30 58.19 31.76 20.02
C GLU A 30 57.33 32.30 21.17
N GLY A 31 56.01 32.17 21.06
CA GLY A 31 55.04 32.51 22.10
C GLY A 31 54.93 31.50 23.25
N GLY A 32 55.68 30.39 23.21
CA GLY A 32 55.66 29.34 24.24
C GLY A 32 54.34 28.56 24.32
N LEU A 33 53.55 28.56 23.26
CA LEU A 33 52.31 27.79 23.15
C LEU A 33 52.61 26.30 22.89
N ILE A 34 53.64 26.02 22.10
CA ILE A 34 54.25 24.69 21.87
C ILE A 34 55.75 24.75 22.19
N GLY A 35 56.40 23.60 22.40
CA GLY A 35 57.83 23.50 22.74
C GLY A 35 58.65 22.72 21.71
N ASP A 36 59.92 22.46 22.05
CA ASP A 36 60.88 21.80 21.14
C ASP A 36 60.44 20.40 20.70
N LYS A 37 59.76 19.68 21.59
CA LYS A 37 59.27 18.32 21.34
C LYS A 37 58.27 18.28 20.19
N GLU A 38 57.41 19.28 20.09
CA GLU A 38 56.41 19.35 19.02
C GLU A 38 57.08 19.66 17.67
N LEU A 39 58.23 20.33 17.66
CA LEU A 39 59.03 20.57 16.45
C LEU A 39 59.78 19.32 15.94
N ASP A 40 59.87 18.25 16.73
CA ASP A 40 60.49 16.99 16.29
C ASP A 40 59.77 16.37 15.08
N TRP A 41 58.49 16.72 14.88
CA TRP A 41 57.76 16.35 13.66
C TRP A 41 58.40 16.90 12.39
N LEU A 42 58.99 18.10 12.42
CA LEU A 42 59.70 18.68 11.28
C LEU A 42 61.09 18.06 11.09
N ASN A 43 61.72 17.58 12.17
CA ASN A 43 62.97 16.84 12.09
C ASN A 43 62.75 15.45 11.46
N ALA A 44 61.68 14.76 11.84
CA ALA A 44 61.32 13.45 11.29
C ALA A 44 60.77 13.55 9.86
N TYR A 45 60.01 14.60 9.56
CA TYR A 45 59.36 14.82 8.26
C TYR A 45 59.52 16.27 7.81
N PRO A 46 60.62 16.64 7.12
CA PRO A 46 60.91 18.01 6.69
C PRO A 46 60.11 18.38 5.42
N ASN A 47 58.79 18.26 5.48
CA ASN A 47 57.85 18.54 4.40
C ASN A 47 56.49 19.01 4.98
N ASP A 48 55.51 19.22 4.10
CA ASP A 48 54.17 19.71 4.47
C ASP A 48 53.45 18.86 5.50
N TYR A 49 53.71 17.56 5.52
CA TYR A 49 53.11 16.66 6.48
C TYR A 49 53.64 16.94 7.89
N GLY A 50 54.96 17.13 8.06
CA GLY A 50 55.53 17.54 9.34
C GLY A 50 54.99 18.89 9.80
N LEU A 51 54.87 19.88 8.89
CA LEU A 51 54.30 21.19 9.22
C LEU A 51 52.83 21.12 9.62
N HIS A 52 52.05 20.24 8.97
CA HIS A 52 50.66 20.00 9.34
C HIS A 52 50.55 19.36 10.74
N GLN A 53 51.43 18.43 11.10
CA GLN A 53 51.46 17.86 12.45
C GLN A 53 51.76 18.92 13.51
N VAL A 54 52.77 19.76 13.28
CA VAL A 54 53.05 20.89 14.20
C VAL A 54 51.85 21.82 14.31
N THR A 55 51.16 22.11 13.19
CA THR A 55 49.95 22.93 13.19
C THR A 55 48.85 22.32 14.08
N ASN A 56 48.68 21.00 14.05
CA ASN A 56 47.70 20.30 14.88
C ASN A 56 48.06 20.34 16.37
N GLU A 57 49.35 20.23 16.72
CA GLU A 57 49.82 20.41 18.11
C GLU A 57 49.54 21.83 18.61
N VAL A 58 49.76 22.84 17.76
CA VAL A 58 49.42 24.24 18.08
C VAL A 58 47.93 24.41 18.30
N ILE A 59 47.07 23.86 17.43
CA ILE A 59 45.61 23.93 17.56
C ILE A 59 45.15 23.23 18.85
N GLY A 60 45.66 22.02 19.13
CA GLY A 60 45.33 21.31 20.37
C GLY A 60 45.74 22.09 21.62
N ALA A 61 46.90 22.75 21.60
CA ALA A 61 47.33 23.64 22.67
C ALA A 61 46.40 24.85 22.83
N ILE A 62 45.91 25.45 21.74
CA ILE A 62 44.92 26.53 21.77
C ILE A 62 43.60 26.05 22.35
N GLU A 63 43.06 24.94 21.86
CA GLU A 63 41.78 24.38 22.30
C GLU A 63 41.81 23.99 23.79
N SER A 64 42.94 23.49 24.28
CA SER A 64 43.12 23.18 25.71
C SER A 64 43.11 24.42 26.61
N ARG A 65 43.41 25.61 26.06
CA ARG A 65 43.49 26.89 26.77
C ARG A 65 42.27 27.78 26.54
N ILE A 66 41.49 27.53 25.50
CA ILE A 66 40.30 28.31 25.15
C ILE A 66 39.04 27.44 25.28
N GLY A 67 38.30 27.63 26.37
CA GLY A 67 36.99 27.01 26.55
C GLY A 67 35.91 27.74 25.74
N PHE A 68 35.58 27.24 24.54
CA PHE A 68 34.41 27.72 23.80
C PHE A 68 33.13 27.07 24.35
N SER A 69 32.26 27.88 24.97
CA SER A 69 30.87 27.47 25.19
C SER A 69 30.16 27.36 23.84
N LYS A 70 29.84 26.13 23.40
CA LYS A 70 29.00 25.87 22.22
C LYS A 70 27.59 26.45 22.34
N VAL A 71 27.17 26.83 23.56
CA VAL A 71 25.86 27.43 23.84
C VAL A 71 25.92 28.93 23.51
N GLY A 72 25.26 29.33 22.43
CA GLY A 72 24.99 30.75 22.10
C GLY A 72 25.82 31.38 20.98
N LEU A 73 26.84 30.69 20.45
CA LEU A 73 27.73 31.22 19.39
C LEU A 73 27.00 31.55 18.07
N ILE A 74 25.92 30.81 17.76
CA ILE A 74 25.09 31.07 16.59
C ILE A 74 23.65 31.23 17.09
N PRO A 75 23.10 32.46 17.07
CA PRO A 75 21.70 32.70 17.40
C PRO A 75 20.78 31.86 16.50
N GLY A 76 19.99 30.98 17.11
CA GLY A 76 19.00 30.18 16.41
C GLY A 76 19.53 28.94 15.67
N VAL A 77 20.69 28.35 16.03
CA VAL A 77 21.19 27.09 15.42
C VAL A 77 20.09 26.04 15.34
N LYS A 78 19.40 25.75 16.45
CA LYS A 78 18.34 24.73 16.46
C LYS A 78 17.26 25.01 15.41
N ARG A 79 16.85 26.28 15.25
CA ARG A 79 15.88 26.70 14.23
C ARG A 79 16.47 26.57 12.82
N ARG A 80 17.71 27.01 12.59
CA ARG A 80 18.38 26.96 11.28
C ARG A 80 18.69 25.52 10.85
N THR A 81 19.19 24.69 11.75
CA THR A 81 19.40 23.25 11.53
C THR A 81 18.09 22.53 11.26
N LYS A 82 17.00 22.88 11.97
CA LYS A 82 15.66 22.37 11.66
C LYS A 82 15.21 22.77 10.25
N LEU A 83 15.43 24.03 9.85
CA LEU A 83 15.09 24.53 8.51
C LEU A 83 15.95 23.92 7.40
N ILE A 84 17.22 23.61 7.66
CA ILE A 84 18.10 22.92 6.70
C ILE A 84 17.67 21.46 6.50
N GLY A 85 17.12 20.83 7.55
CA GLY A 85 16.55 19.48 7.46
C GLY A 85 15.14 19.41 6.87
N THR A 86 14.52 20.56 6.58
CA THR A 86 13.17 20.62 5.99
C THR A 86 13.26 20.39 4.48
N PRO A 87 12.56 19.41 3.90
CA PRO A 87 12.48 19.24 2.45
C PRO A 87 12.02 20.53 1.77
N ALA A 88 12.69 20.89 0.67
CA ALA A 88 12.38 22.11 -0.07
C ALA A 88 11.15 21.89 -0.95
N TYR A 89 10.02 22.50 -0.56
CA TYR A 89 8.83 22.59 -1.40
C TYR A 89 8.71 23.99 -1.99
N GLU A 90 8.25 24.08 -3.23
CA GLU A 90 7.92 25.35 -3.85
C GLU A 90 6.63 25.93 -3.24
N LEU A 91 6.66 27.22 -2.91
CA LEU A 91 5.55 27.88 -2.21
C LEU A 91 4.27 27.93 -3.05
N GLN A 92 4.38 28.24 -4.34
CA GLN A 92 3.21 28.39 -5.20
C GLN A 92 2.42 27.08 -5.36
N PRO A 93 3.04 25.94 -5.71
CA PRO A 93 2.36 24.64 -5.71
C PRO A 93 1.76 24.27 -4.36
N ALA A 94 2.49 24.46 -3.26
CA ALA A 94 1.99 24.16 -1.92
C ALA A 94 0.74 24.98 -1.56
N ALA A 95 0.73 26.27 -1.89
CA ALA A 95 -0.43 27.13 -1.68
C ALA A 95 -1.62 26.72 -2.54
N GLN A 96 -1.40 26.34 -3.80
CA GLN A 96 -2.46 25.88 -4.71
C GLN A 96 -3.11 24.59 -4.20
N THR A 97 -2.31 23.58 -3.82
CA THR A 97 -2.83 22.34 -3.24
C THR A 97 -3.56 22.58 -1.92
N THR A 98 -3.06 23.49 -1.08
CA THR A 98 -3.75 23.87 0.18
C THR A 98 -5.11 24.49 -0.11
N LEU A 99 -5.20 25.42 -1.07
CA LEU A 99 -6.46 26.03 -1.47
C LEU A 99 -7.44 24.99 -2.02
N ALA A 100 -6.98 24.07 -2.87
CA ALA A 100 -7.80 22.96 -3.37
C ALA A 100 -8.37 22.10 -2.23
N CYS A 101 -7.58 21.80 -1.19
CA CYS A 101 -8.06 21.06 -0.01
C CYS A 101 -9.10 21.85 0.79
N ILE A 102 -8.94 23.18 0.90
CA ILE A 102 -9.93 24.04 1.55
C ILE A 102 -11.24 24.07 0.76
N GLU A 103 -11.15 24.20 -0.56
CA GLU A 103 -12.31 24.20 -1.47
C GLU A 103 -13.05 22.85 -1.45
N ALA A 104 -12.32 21.75 -1.34
CA ALA A 104 -12.87 20.40 -1.16
C ALA A 104 -13.41 20.14 0.27
N GLY A 105 -13.30 21.10 1.18
CA GLY A 105 -13.85 21.01 2.53
C GLY A 105 -13.04 20.13 3.50
N LEU A 106 -11.78 19.80 3.18
CA LEU A 106 -10.92 18.97 4.05
C LEU A 106 -10.51 19.70 5.33
N PHE A 107 -10.29 21.02 5.23
CA PHE A 107 -10.00 21.90 6.36
C PHE A 107 -10.31 23.36 6.01
N THR A 108 -10.38 24.24 7.01
CA THR A 108 -10.73 25.65 6.79
C THR A 108 -9.50 26.52 6.56
N ALA A 109 -9.69 27.69 5.94
CA ALA A 109 -8.63 28.70 5.78
C ALA A 109 -8.05 29.14 7.15
N GLU A 110 -8.91 29.26 8.17
CA GLU A 110 -8.50 29.58 9.55
C GLU A 110 -7.49 28.57 10.10
N SER A 111 -7.60 27.28 9.72
CA SER A 111 -6.72 26.21 10.20
C SER A 111 -5.26 26.31 9.70
N VAL A 112 -4.99 27.18 8.71
CA VAL A 112 -3.65 27.39 8.15
C VAL A 112 -3.12 28.81 8.35
N GLU A 113 -3.86 29.71 9.01
CA GLU A 113 -3.44 31.11 9.20
C GLU A 113 -2.07 31.24 9.88
N ASP A 114 -1.86 30.50 10.97
CA ASP A 114 -0.59 30.46 11.70
C ASP A 114 0.57 29.93 10.84
N LEU A 115 0.27 29.03 9.90
CA LEU A 115 1.27 28.49 8.98
C LEU A 115 1.63 29.55 7.93
N VAL A 116 0.64 30.23 7.36
CA VAL A 116 0.84 31.31 6.38
C VAL A 116 1.63 32.48 7.00
N ALA A 117 1.45 32.75 8.30
CA ALA A 117 2.21 33.77 9.03
C ALA A 117 3.72 33.51 9.06
N LEU A 118 4.19 32.29 8.74
CA LEU A 118 5.61 31.96 8.58
C LEU A 118 6.24 32.55 7.30
N GLY A 119 5.43 33.17 6.43
CA GLY A 119 5.88 33.79 5.18
C GLY A 119 6.44 32.77 4.20
N PRO A 120 7.56 33.06 3.49
CA PRO A 120 8.10 32.17 2.46
C PRO A 120 8.47 30.75 2.90
N ASN A 121 8.59 30.50 4.20
CA ASN A 121 8.93 29.18 4.75
C ASN A 121 7.71 28.30 5.06
N CYS A 122 6.49 28.73 4.72
CA CYS A 122 5.27 27.97 5.05
C CYS A 122 5.04 26.75 4.16
N ALA A 123 5.67 26.68 2.97
CA ALA A 123 5.39 25.67 1.94
C ALA A 123 5.39 24.23 2.47
N TYR A 124 6.43 23.83 3.21
CA TYR A 124 6.51 22.51 3.82
C TYR A 124 5.38 22.24 4.80
N HIS A 125 5.08 23.19 5.69
CA HIS A 125 4.05 23.03 6.70
C HIS A 125 2.64 22.97 6.10
N LEU A 126 2.41 23.69 5.00
CA LEU A 126 1.18 23.62 4.23
C LEU A 126 1.00 22.21 3.64
N ILE A 127 2.04 21.65 3.00
CA ILE A 127 1.99 20.28 2.48
C ILE A 127 1.79 19.25 3.60
N GLN A 128 2.43 19.41 4.75
CA GLN A 128 2.18 18.53 5.91
C GLN A 128 0.73 18.60 6.38
N LYS A 129 0.11 19.78 6.38
CA LYS A 129 -1.30 19.94 6.75
C LYS A 129 -2.21 19.26 5.73
N VAL A 130 -1.91 19.37 4.45
CA VAL A 130 -2.61 18.66 3.37
C VAL A 130 -2.51 17.15 3.59
N GLU A 131 -1.28 16.63 3.71
CA GLU A 131 -1.02 15.20 3.92
C GLU A 131 -1.78 14.68 5.14
N GLN A 132 -1.66 15.36 6.27
CA GLN A 132 -2.33 14.95 7.50
C GLN A 132 -3.85 14.93 7.33
N SER A 133 -4.43 15.91 6.62
CA SER A 133 -5.89 15.98 6.45
C SER A 133 -6.43 14.87 5.54
N LEU A 134 -5.66 14.49 4.50
CA LEU A 134 -6.00 13.35 3.64
C LEU A 134 -5.83 12.02 4.37
N VAL A 135 -4.75 11.89 5.16
CA VAL A 135 -4.53 10.72 6.03
C VAL A 135 -5.65 10.59 7.07
N ASP A 136 -6.05 11.69 7.70
CA ASP A 136 -7.15 11.71 8.67
C ASP A 136 -8.48 11.34 8.01
N LEU A 137 -8.75 11.84 6.81
CA LEU A 137 -9.92 11.43 6.03
C LEU A 137 -9.93 9.92 5.78
N ALA A 138 -8.82 9.34 5.35
CA ALA A 138 -8.73 7.91 5.06
C ALA A 138 -8.88 7.03 6.31
N THR A 139 -8.58 7.55 7.50
CA THR A 139 -8.39 6.76 8.72
C THR A 139 -9.36 7.08 9.85
N ALA A 140 -10.27 8.06 9.67
CA ALA A 140 -11.15 8.57 10.72
C ALA A 140 -11.95 7.48 11.47
N ASP A 141 -12.46 6.49 10.74
CA ASP A 141 -13.27 5.41 11.30
C ASP A 141 -12.52 4.06 11.36
N CYS A 142 -11.35 3.99 10.73
CA CYS A 142 -10.54 2.78 10.58
C CYS A 142 -9.04 3.13 10.64
N PRO A 143 -8.48 3.27 11.85
CA PRO A 143 -7.07 3.61 12.01
C PRO A 143 -6.13 2.54 11.43
N ASP A 144 -6.59 1.28 11.40
CA ASP A 144 -5.86 0.10 10.90
C ASP A 144 -5.51 0.21 9.40
N VAL A 145 -6.15 1.12 8.66
CA VAL A 145 -5.76 1.47 7.28
C VAL A 145 -4.28 1.86 7.20
N LYS A 146 -3.72 2.47 8.26
CA LYS A 146 -2.29 2.85 8.31
C LYS A 146 -1.36 1.65 8.46
N ASP A 147 -1.84 0.52 8.96
CA ASP A 147 -1.02 -0.67 9.07
C ASP A 147 -0.85 -1.30 7.70
N TRP A 148 -1.93 -1.35 6.91
CA TRP A 148 -1.95 -1.87 5.54
C TRP A 148 -1.33 -0.93 4.51
N LEU A 149 -1.67 0.35 4.53
CA LEU A 149 -1.29 1.31 3.49
C LEU A 149 -0.16 2.22 3.96
N TYR A 150 0.74 2.54 3.05
CA TYR A 150 1.54 3.75 3.11
C TYR A 150 0.75 4.88 2.46
N LEU A 151 0.66 6.03 3.14
CA LEU A 151 -0.08 7.20 2.69
C LEU A 151 0.85 8.42 2.77
N GLY A 152 1.03 9.16 1.68
CA GLY A 152 1.88 10.35 1.71
C GLY A 152 1.82 11.21 0.46
N VAL A 153 2.21 12.48 0.60
CA VAL A 153 2.28 13.42 -0.54
C VAL A 153 3.64 13.31 -1.22
N GLN A 154 3.63 13.02 -2.52
CA GLN A 154 4.81 13.05 -3.38
C GLN A 154 4.59 13.98 -4.56
N GLY A 155 5.28 15.12 -4.56
CA GLY A 155 5.10 16.15 -5.59
C GLY A 155 3.67 16.67 -5.61
N ALA A 156 2.99 16.51 -6.76
CA ALA A 156 1.61 16.95 -6.99
C ALA A 156 0.57 15.83 -6.79
N LYS A 157 0.97 14.71 -6.18
CA LYS A 157 0.11 13.54 -5.99
C LYS A 157 0.08 13.08 -4.53
N PHE A 158 -1.03 12.49 -4.14
CA PHE A 158 -1.15 11.70 -2.93
C PHE A 158 -0.96 10.24 -3.30
N ILE A 159 0.10 9.63 -2.77
CA ILE A 159 0.48 8.26 -3.04
C ILE A 159 -0.09 7.37 -1.94
N ILE A 160 -0.75 6.30 -2.37
CA ILE A 160 -1.22 5.21 -1.54
C ILE A 160 -0.48 3.97 -2.02
N SER A 161 0.34 3.33 -1.17
CA SER A 161 1.02 2.07 -1.55
C SER A 161 0.63 0.95 -0.59
N ALA A 162 0.38 -0.24 -1.12
CA ALA A 162 0.10 -1.42 -0.29
C ALA A 162 1.40 -1.93 0.34
N LYS A 163 1.39 -2.21 1.65
CA LYS A 163 2.54 -2.84 2.34
C LYS A 163 2.48 -4.36 2.33
N TYR A 164 1.27 -4.92 2.31
CA TYR A 164 0.97 -6.34 2.36
C TYR A 164 -0.53 -6.56 2.05
N PHE A 165 -0.97 -7.81 1.96
CA PHE A 165 -2.40 -8.16 1.85
C PHE A 165 -3.21 -7.75 3.08
N ASN A 166 -4.22 -6.91 2.90
CA ASN A 166 -5.20 -6.66 3.94
C ASN A 166 -6.31 -7.71 3.88
N ARG A 167 -6.27 -8.65 4.82
CA ARG A 167 -7.16 -9.82 4.86
C ARG A 167 -8.29 -9.61 5.85
N TYR A 168 -9.52 -9.81 5.37
CA TYR A 168 -10.72 -9.89 6.20
C TYR A 168 -11.26 -11.32 6.17
N GLU A 169 -11.10 -12.02 7.29
CA GLU A 169 -11.52 -13.41 7.43
C GLU A 169 -12.96 -13.49 7.97
N LEU A 170 -13.86 -14.06 7.19
CA LEU A 170 -15.25 -14.29 7.59
C LEU A 170 -15.36 -15.61 8.35
N THR A 171 -15.71 -15.56 9.64
CA THR A 171 -16.01 -16.77 10.43
C THR A 171 -17.47 -17.15 10.24
N LEU A 172 -17.75 -17.93 9.20
CA LEU A 172 -19.12 -18.28 8.86
C LEU A 172 -19.64 -19.44 9.73
N PRO A 173 -20.95 -19.47 10.06
CA PRO A 173 -21.58 -20.66 10.62
C PRO A 173 -21.40 -21.89 9.73
N ALA A 174 -21.44 -23.08 10.34
CA ALA A 174 -21.28 -24.36 9.63
C ALA A 174 -22.22 -24.47 8.42
N GLU A 175 -21.76 -25.13 7.35
CA GLU A 175 -22.44 -25.23 6.03
C GLU A 175 -23.89 -25.76 6.10
N GLY A 176 -24.23 -26.52 7.15
CA GLY A 176 -25.58 -27.04 7.40
C GLY A 176 -26.53 -26.08 8.15
N CYS A 177 -26.11 -24.87 8.49
CA CYS A 177 -26.92 -23.92 9.25
C CYS A 177 -28.02 -23.29 8.38
N GLU A 178 -29.22 -23.87 8.40
CA GLU A 178 -30.40 -23.37 7.67
C GLU A 178 -30.72 -21.89 7.97
N GLU A 179 -30.57 -21.48 9.23
CA GLU A 179 -30.83 -20.10 9.68
C GLU A 179 -29.86 -19.08 9.08
N PHE A 180 -28.68 -19.51 8.62
CA PHE A 180 -27.65 -18.64 8.02
C PHE A 180 -27.67 -18.63 6.50
N ARG A 181 -28.36 -19.58 5.84
CA ARG A 181 -28.32 -19.70 4.38
C ARG A 181 -28.75 -18.43 3.65
N GLU A 182 -29.85 -17.82 4.09
CA GLU A 182 -30.33 -16.56 3.51
C GLU A 182 -29.37 -15.39 3.83
N VAL A 183 -28.84 -15.35 5.06
CA VAL A 183 -27.85 -14.34 5.48
C VAL A 183 -26.59 -14.42 4.63
N ALA A 184 -26.13 -15.63 4.29
CA ALA A 184 -24.99 -15.83 3.40
C ALA A 184 -25.23 -15.23 2.01
N VAL A 185 -26.43 -15.40 1.44
CA VAL A 185 -26.79 -14.77 0.15
C VAL A 185 -26.68 -13.24 0.24
N PHE A 186 -27.26 -12.64 1.29
CA PHE A 186 -27.17 -11.19 1.48
C PHE A 186 -25.73 -10.73 1.70
N LEU A 187 -24.94 -11.47 2.46
CA LEU A 187 -23.53 -11.16 2.73
C LEU A 187 -22.73 -11.12 1.43
N PHE A 188 -22.79 -12.17 0.60
CA PHE A 188 -22.00 -12.23 -0.62
C PHE A 188 -22.47 -11.22 -1.68
N LYS A 189 -23.78 -10.98 -1.79
CA LYS A 189 -24.30 -9.88 -2.63
C LYS A 189 -23.85 -8.50 -2.12
N ALA A 190 -23.75 -8.31 -0.80
CA ALA A 190 -23.25 -7.06 -0.23
C ALA A 190 -21.76 -6.87 -0.53
N LEU A 191 -20.94 -7.93 -0.44
CA LEU A 191 -19.53 -7.87 -0.82
C LEU A 191 -19.36 -7.54 -2.32
N ASP A 192 -20.15 -8.16 -3.20
CA ASP A 192 -20.16 -7.84 -4.64
C ASP A 192 -20.58 -6.39 -4.91
N ALA A 193 -21.63 -5.92 -4.23
CA ALA A 193 -22.08 -4.52 -4.32
C ALA A 193 -20.99 -3.54 -3.84
N MET A 194 -20.36 -3.83 -2.70
CA MET A 194 -19.28 -3.01 -2.17
C MET A 194 -18.08 -2.97 -3.13
N SER A 195 -17.72 -4.10 -3.74
CA SER A 195 -16.63 -4.15 -4.72
C SER A 195 -16.96 -3.33 -5.97
N THR A 196 -18.22 -3.36 -6.41
CA THR A 196 -18.70 -2.60 -7.58
C THR A 196 -18.80 -1.09 -7.34
N TYR A 197 -19.26 -0.66 -6.16
CA TYR A 197 -19.64 0.74 -5.91
C TYR A 197 -18.67 1.53 -5.03
N LEU A 198 -17.91 0.86 -4.16
CA LEU A 198 -16.97 1.50 -3.23
C LEU A 198 -15.54 1.44 -3.76
N VAL A 199 -14.89 0.28 -3.70
CA VAL A 199 -13.52 0.04 -4.18
C VAL A 199 -13.42 -1.37 -4.72
N HIS A 200 -12.65 -1.59 -5.79
CA HIS A 200 -12.51 -2.91 -6.42
C HIS A 200 -11.62 -3.83 -5.57
N PHE A 201 -12.22 -4.54 -4.61
CA PHE A 201 -11.53 -5.51 -3.75
C PHE A 201 -11.93 -6.95 -4.11
N HIS A 202 -11.12 -7.94 -3.69
CA HIS A 202 -11.47 -9.33 -3.92
C HIS A 202 -12.43 -9.88 -2.87
N THR A 203 -13.59 -10.36 -3.34
CA THR A 203 -14.50 -11.21 -2.56
C THR A 203 -13.96 -12.64 -2.53
N PRO A 204 -14.46 -13.55 -1.67
CA PRO A 204 -14.02 -14.95 -1.72
C PRO A 204 -14.19 -15.58 -3.12
N SER A 205 -15.26 -15.21 -3.82
CA SER A 205 -15.54 -15.72 -5.17
C SER A 205 -14.60 -15.17 -6.25
N SER A 206 -14.06 -13.96 -6.09
CA SER A 206 -13.14 -13.34 -7.05
C SER A 206 -11.67 -13.46 -6.67
N PHE A 207 -11.35 -13.90 -5.44
CA PHE A 207 -9.99 -14.25 -5.04
C PHE A 207 -9.68 -15.73 -5.30
N MET A 208 -10.55 -16.62 -4.82
CA MET A 208 -10.30 -18.08 -4.85
C MET A 208 -11.26 -18.82 -5.79
N GLY A 209 -12.40 -18.21 -6.11
CA GLY A 209 -13.46 -18.84 -6.88
C GLY A 209 -13.25 -18.84 -8.40
N VAL A 210 -14.28 -19.27 -9.13
CA VAL A 210 -14.24 -19.44 -10.60
C VAL A 210 -14.10 -18.13 -11.39
N TYR A 211 -14.19 -16.99 -10.71
CA TYR A 211 -13.96 -15.66 -11.29
C TYR A 211 -12.61 -15.09 -10.90
N SER A 212 -11.78 -15.87 -10.20
CA SER A 212 -10.43 -15.48 -9.87
C SER A 212 -9.58 -15.43 -11.13
N TYR A 213 -8.86 -14.32 -11.29
CA TYR A 213 -7.83 -14.19 -12.31
C TYR A 213 -6.65 -15.13 -12.02
N ASP A 214 -6.31 -15.26 -10.73
CA ASP A 214 -5.14 -15.99 -10.26
C ASP A 214 -5.38 -17.53 -10.34
N ASN A 215 -6.63 -17.98 -10.31
CA ASN A 215 -7.00 -19.41 -10.44
C ASN A 215 -7.63 -19.78 -11.81
N HIS A 216 -7.33 -19.05 -12.89
CA HIS A 216 -7.98 -19.24 -14.20
C HIS A 216 -7.92 -20.69 -14.73
N GLY A 217 -6.78 -21.37 -14.57
CA GLY A 217 -6.62 -22.77 -14.98
C GLY A 217 -7.59 -23.73 -14.25
N LEU A 218 -7.75 -23.54 -12.95
CA LEU A 218 -8.71 -24.29 -12.13
C LEU A 218 -10.15 -23.97 -12.51
N ALA A 219 -10.45 -22.69 -12.79
CA ALA A 219 -11.76 -22.25 -13.21
C ALA A 219 -12.19 -22.87 -14.56
N ASP A 220 -11.29 -22.92 -15.53
CA ASP A 220 -11.53 -23.53 -16.85
C ASP A 220 -11.79 -25.03 -16.73
N ALA A 221 -10.95 -25.74 -15.98
CA ALA A 221 -11.16 -27.16 -15.72
C ALA A 221 -12.48 -27.42 -14.98
N TYR A 222 -12.78 -26.64 -13.93
CA TYR A 222 -14.05 -26.74 -13.25
C TYR A 222 -15.23 -26.52 -14.20
N GLY A 223 -15.19 -25.51 -15.07
CA GLY A 223 -16.23 -25.26 -16.07
C GLY A 223 -16.44 -26.44 -17.02
N ALA A 224 -15.36 -27.09 -17.45
CA ALA A 224 -15.39 -28.18 -18.40
C ALA A 224 -15.85 -29.54 -17.82
N ILE A 225 -15.55 -29.82 -16.55
CA ILE A 225 -15.87 -31.10 -15.88
C ILE A 225 -16.73 -30.94 -14.62
N LYS A 226 -17.47 -29.84 -14.48
CA LYS A 226 -18.30 -29.51 -13.30
C LYS A 226 -19.18 -30.65 -12.80
N GLU A 227 -19.94 -31.28 -13.71
CA GLU A 227 -20.84 -32.38 -13.34
C GLU A 227 -20.08 -33.57 -12.74
N ARG A 228 -18.87 -33.86 -13.21
CA ARG A 228 -18.02 -34.91 -12.65
C ARG A 228 -17.52 -34.52 -11.27
N ILE A 229 -17.00 -33.29 -11.11
CA ILE A 229 -16.52 -32.78 -9.83
C ILE A 229 -17.62 -32.87 -8.77
N GLN A 230 -18.86 -32.52 -9.12
CA GLN A 230 -19.99 -32.56 -8.19
C GLN A 230 -20.38 -33.97 -7.75
N ASN A 231 -20.24 -34.96 -8.63
CA ASN A 231 -20.74 -36.31 -8.42
C ASN A 231 -19.66 -37.34 -8.01
N SER A 232 -18.39 -36.95 -7.97
CA SER A 232 -17.26 -37.83 -7.61
C SER A 232 -16.71 -37.52 -6.21
N SER A 233 -16.12 -38.50 -5.55
CA SER A 233 -15.23 -38.29 -4.39
C SER A 233 -13.87 -37.73 -4.82
N PRO A 234 -13.06 -37.15 -3.91
CA PRO A 234 -11.68 -36.74 -4.21
C PRO A 234 -10.85 -37.88 -4.82
N GLU A 235 -11.01 -39.11 -4.34
CA GLU A 235 -10.28 -40.29 -4.83
C GLU A 235 -10.72 -40.67 -6.25
N GLU A 236 -12.02 -40.64 -6.54
CA GLU A 236 -12.53 -40.89 -7.89
C GLU A 236 -12.12 -39.80 -8.88
N LEU A 237 -12.02 -38.54 -8.43
CA LEU A 237 -11.56 -37.43 -9.25
C LEU A 237 -10.05 -37.54 -9.52
N THR A 238 -9.27 -37.93 -8.52
CA THR A 238 -7.82 -38.20 -8.65
C THR A 238 -7.57 -39.32 -9.66
N ALA A 239 -8.28 -40.45 -9.52
CA ALA A 239 -8.20 -41.56 -10.47
C ALA A 239 -8.56 -41.13 -11.89
N TYR A 240 -9.62 -40.33 -12.06
CA TYR A 240 -9.98 -39.78 -13.37
C TYR A 240 -8.86 -38.92 -13.97
N LEU A 241 -8.24 -38.04 -13.20
CA LEU A 241 -7.16 -37.17 -13.67
C LEU A 241 -5.87 -37.95 -13.98
N LEU A 242 -5.60 -39.08 -13.31
CA LEU A 242 -4.46 -39.95 -13.60
C LEU A 242 -4.70 -40.84 -14.83
N GLU A 243 -5.89 -41.43 -14.93
CA GLU A 243 -6.19 -42.44 -15.97
C GLU A 243 -6.55 -41.81 -17.32
N THR A 244 -7.02 -40.56 -17.34
CA THR A 244 -7.44 -39.88 -18.57
C THR A 244 -6.24 -39.31 -19.31
N PRO A 245 -5.97 -39.75 -20.56
CA PRO A 245 -4.91 -39.17 -21.39
C PRO A 245 -5.12 -37.67 -21.61
N GLU A 246 -4.02 -36.90 -21.70
CA GLU A 246 -4.05 -35.44 -21.83
C GLU A 246 -4.91 -34.96 -23.02
N ASP A 247 -4.80 -35.64 -24.16
CA ASP A 247 -5.53 -35.33 -25.40
C ASP A 247 -7.05 -35.55 -25.30
N GLN A 248 -7.50 -36.18 -24.21
CA GLN A 248 -8.91 -36.45 -23.93
C GLN A 248 -9.50 -35.48 -22.90
N PHE A 249 -8.71 -34.61 -22.29
CA PHE A 249 -9.25 -33.59 -21.41
C PHE A 249 -10.06 -32.54 -22.20
N PRO A 250 -11.23 -32.12 -21.68
CA PRO A 250 -12.01 -31.05 -22.28
C PRO A 250 -11.52 -29.64 -21.90
N PHE A 251 -10.33 -29.54 -21.31
CA PHE A 251 -9.68 -28.32 -20.83
C PHE A 251 -8.16 -28.42 -21.06
N GLU A 252 -7.45 -27.31 -20.95
CA GLU A 252 -5.99 -27.29 -21.09
C GLU A 252 -5.32 -27.81 -19.82
N ALA A 253 -4.43 -28.80 -19.94
CA ALA A 253 -3.77 -29.45 -18.79
C ALA A 253 -2.57 -28.68 -18.23
N TRP A 254 -1.88 -27.92 -19.10
CA TRP A 254 -0.68 -27.17 -18.75
C TRP A 254 -0.87 -26.14 -17.61
N PRO A 255 -1.99 -25.38 -17.51
CA PRO A 255 -2.18 -24.40 -16.44
C PRO A 255 -2.31 -25.05 -15.06
N LEU A 256 -2.69 -26.33 -15.02
CA LEU A 256 -2.82 -27.12 -13.81
C LEU A 256 -1.57 -27.96 -13.51
N GLY A 257 -0.53 -27.85 -14.33
CA GLY A 257 0.69 -28.66 -14.19
C GLY A 257 0.47 -30.17 -14.35
N ILE A 258 -0.65 -30.61 -14.95
CA ILE A 258 -1.00 -32.04 -15.11
C ILE A 258 -0.65 -32.59 -16.50
N GLU A 259 0.22 -31.91 -17.22
CA GLU A 259 0.69 -32.29 -18.55
C GLU A 259 1.68 -33.47 -18.52
N GLY A 260 1.71 -34.24 -19.62
CA GLY A 260 2.63 -35.36 -19.78
C GLY A 260 2.18 -36.69 -19.18
N ASP A 261 2.99 -37.73 -19.42
CA ASP A 261 2.68 -39.13 -19.12
C ASP A 261 3.11 -39.57 -17.70
N ASP A 262 4.07 -38.86 -17.07
CA ASP A 262 4.63 -39.18 -15.74
C ASP A 262 4.03 -38.25 -14.66
N ARG A 263 2.71 -38.28 -14.49
CA ARG A 263 2.00 -37.46 -13.50
C ARG A 263 2.27 -37.97 -12.08
N ASP A 264 2.66 -37.07 -11.19
CA ASP A 264 2.83 -37.35 -9.77
C ASP A 264 1.46 -37.49 -9.10
N GLU A 265 1.19 -38.65 -8.48
CA GLU A 265 -0.09 -38.96 -7.83
C GLU A 265 -0.40 -37.98 -6.70
N ASP A 266 0.58 -37.58 -5.89
CA ASP A 266 0.39 -36.65 -4.76
C ASP A 266 0.01 -35.25 -5.28
N TYR A 267 0.58 -34.85 -6.43
CA TYR A 267 0.25 -33.58 -7.08
C TYR A 267 -1.17 -33.60 -7.67
N ILE A 268 -1.54 -34.68 -8.36
CA ILE A 268 -2.89 -34.84 -8.93
C ILE A 268 -3.97 -34.90 -7.84
N GLU A 269 -3.66 -35.56 -6.71
CA GLU A 269 -4.54 -35.56 -5.54
C GLU A 269 -4.77 -34.11 -5.05
N GLY A 270 -3.72 -33.29 -4.97
CA GLY A 270 -3.81 -31.87 -4.66
C GLY A 270 -4.75 -31.09 -5.60
N VAL A 271 -4.61 -31.29 -6.92
CA VAL A 271 -5.49 -30.65 -7.92
C VAL A 271 -6.95 -31.11 -7.78
N ALA A 272 -7.18 -32.39 -7.50
CA ALA A 272 -8.53 -32.91 -7.24
C ALA A 272 -9.16 -32.27 -5.99
N TYR A 273 -8.40 -32.07 -4.91
CA TYR A 273 -8.86 -31.34 -3.73
C TYR A 273 -9.17 -29.87 -4.04
N GLN A 274 -8.32 -29.16 -4.79
CA GLN A 274 -8.56 -27.78 -5.19
C GLN A 274 -9.85 -27.65 -6.02
N LEU A 275 -10.09 -28.54 -6.99
CA LEU A 275 -11.34 -28.56 -7.77
C LEU A 275 -12.57 -28.82 -6.90
N LYS A 276 -12.43 -29.63 -5.85
CA LYS A 276 -13.50 -29.88 -4.86
C LYS A 276 -13.77 -28.67 -3.97
N GLU A 277 -12.73 -28.04 -3.47
CA GLU A 277 -12.83 -26.78 -2.75
C GLU A 277 -13.48 -25.71 -3.61
N LEU A 278 -13.19 -25.69 -4.92
CA LEU A 278 -13.72 -24.69 -5.86
C LEU A 278 -15.22 -24.88 -6.10
N ASP A 279 -15.70 -26.13 -6.21
CA ASP A 279 -17.13 -26.42 -6.27
C ASP A 279 -17.86 -25.98 -5.00
N ASN A 280 -17.30 -26.34 -3.84
CA ASN A 280 -17.87 -26.00 -2.53
C ASN A 280 -17.95 -24.47 -2.35
N LEU A 281 -16.85 -23.77 -2.61
CA LEU A 281 -16.78 -22.30 -2.55
C LEU A 281 -17.79 -21.68 -3.52
N THR A 282 -17.81 -22.12 -4.78
CA THR A 282 -18.72 -21.60 -5.80
C THR A 282 -20.18 -21.75 -5.38
N ARG A 283 -20.58 -22.91 -4.84
CA ARG A 283 -21.95 -23.13 -4.36
C ARG A 283 -22.32 -22.23 -3.17
N ARG A 284 -21.34 -21.87 -2.34
CA ARG A 284 -21.54 -21.10 -1.11
C ARG A 284 -21.49 -19.59 -1.32
N THR A 285 -20.67 -19.11 -2.25
CA THR A 285 -20.30 -17.68 -2.34
C THR A 285 -20.69 -17.01 -3.65
N HIS A 286 -21.10 -17.76 -4.67
CA HIS A 286 -21.43 -17.20 -5.98
C HIS A 286 -22.83 -16.53 -6.01
N PHE A 287 -23.01 -15.52 -5.16
CA PHE A 287 -24.19 -14.67 -5.16
C PHE A 287 -23.77 -13.25 -5.53
N THR A 288 -23.94 -12.89 -6.80
CA THR A 288 -23.62 -11.56 -7.32
C THR A 288 -24.89 -10.74 -7.56
N LEU A 289 -24.75 -9.43 -7.74
CA LEU A 289 -25.79 -8.60 -8.34
C LEU A 289 -26.04 -9.04 -9.79
N THR A 290 -27.20 -8.70 -10.32
CA THR A 290 -27.58 -9.00 -11.70
C THR A 290 -26.91 -8.00 -12.63
N HIS A 291 -25.89 -8.41 -13.39
CA HIS A 291 -25.13 -7.53 -14.29
C HIS A 291 -25.57 -7.61 -15.77
N GLU A 292 -26.82 -8.01 -16.04
CA GLU A 292 -27.38 -8.11 -17.39
C GLU A 292 -27.54 -6.73 -18.07
N GLN A 293 -27.56 -6.66 -19.41
CA GLN A 293 -27.57 -5.39 -20.17
C GLN A 293 -28.76 -4.45 -19.87
N ASP A 294 -29.85 -4.96 -19.28
CA ASP A 294 -31.03 -4.19 -18.87
C ASP A 294 -31.25 -4.19 -17.34
N SER A 295 -30.28 -4.65 -16.56
CA SER A 295 -30.42 -4.72 -15.11
C SER A 295 -30.42 -3.33 -14.47
N ASN A 296 -31.36 -3.12 -13.54
CA ASN A 296 -31.45 -1.91 -12.75
C ASN A 296 -30.90 -2.17 -11.34
N HIS A 297 -29.57 -2.13 -11.21
CA HIS A 297 -28.88 -2.38 -9.92
C HIS A 297 -29.44 -1.54 -8.76
N PRO A 298 -29.76 -0.23 -8.92
CA PRO A 298 -30.43 0.52 -7.87
C PRO A 298 -31.72 -0.16 -7.35
N VAL A 299 -32.57 -0.66 -8.26
CA VAL A 299 -33.81 -1.35 -7.87
C VAL A 299 -33.52 -2.68 -7.17
N GLU A 300 -32.59 -3.48 -7.71
CA GLU A 300 -32.20 -4.74 -7.05
C GLU A 300 -31.66 -4.49 -5.64
N ILE A 301 -30.76 -3.51 -5.46
CA ILE A 301 -30.20 -3.19 -4.15
C ILE A 301 -31.29 -2.69 -3.20
N GLN A 302 -32.25 -1.90 -3.69
CA GLN A 302 -33.40 -1.46 -2.90
C GLN A 302 -34.26 -2.64 -2.41
N GLU A 303 -34.52 -3.63 -3.27
CA GLU A 303 -35.23 -4.85 -2.88
C GLU A 303 -34.46 -5.66 -1.83
N LEU A 304 -33.13 -5.74 -1.94
CA LEU A 304 -32.28 -6.41 -0.95
C LEU A 304 -32.31 -5.70 0.41
N ILE A 305 -32.34 -4.37 0.45
CA ILE A 305 -32.49 -3.59 1.69
C ILE A 305 -33.81 -3.95 2.40
N GLU A 306 -34.90 -4.07 1.64
CA GLU A 306 -36.22 -4.44 2.15
C GLU A 306 -36.22 -5.87 2.69
N GLN A 307 -35.67 -6.83 1.94
CA GLN A 307 -35.55 -8.23 2.37
C GLN A 307 -34.72 -8.38 3.65
N VAL A 308 -33.58 -7.70 3.75
CA VAL A 308 -32.75 -7.70 4.96
C VAL A 308 -33.52 -7.10 6.14
N GLN A 309 -34.25 -6.01 5.92
CA GLN A 309 -35.07 -5.38 6.96
C GLN A 309 -36.19 -6.30 7.45
N ASP A 310 -36.80 -7.08 6.55
CA ASP A 310 -37.81 -8.08 6.90
C ASP A 310 -37.20 -9.22 7.71
N SER A 311 -36.01 -9.73 7.37
CA SER A 311 -35.30 -10.75 8.15
C SER A 311 -34.92 -10.23 9.55
N ILE A 312 -34.55 -8.95 9.68
CA ILE A 312 -34.32 -8.30 10.99
C ILE A 312 -35.63 -8.25 11.80
N ASN A 313 -36.74 -7.83 11.18
CA ASN A 313 -38.04 -7.70 11.83
C ASN A 313 -38.63 -9.05 12.23
N ALA A 314 -38.35 -10.11 11.47
CA ALA A 314 -38.71 -11.48 11.77
C ALA A 314 -37.94 -12.06 12.98
N GLY A 315 -36.92 -11.35 13.49
CA GLY A 315 -36.17 -11.74 14.68
C GLY A 315 -35.02 -12.71 14.40
N SER A 316 -34.36 -12.58 13.25
CA SER A 316 -33.19 -13.40 12.91
C SER A 316 -32.13 -13.37 14.03
N PRO A 317 -31.54 -14.53 14.39
CA PRO A 317 -30.44 -14.58 15.36
C PRO A 317 -29.18 -13.84 14.87
N PHE A 318 -29.08 -13.63 13.56
CA PHE A 318 -27.98 -12.93 12.88
C PHE A 318 -28.26 -11.43 12.71
N LYS A 319 -29.13 -10.84 13.54
CA LYS A 319 -29.47 -9.42 13.49
C LYS A 319 -28.24 -8.48 13.43
N PRO A 320 -27.17 -8.65 14.24
CA PRO A 320 -26.02 -7.75 14.20
C PRO A 320 -25.35 -7.69 12.82
N VAL A 321 -25.12 -8.84 12.17
CA VAL A 321 -24.53 -8.87 10.82
C VAL A 321 -25.50 -8.35 9.76
N LEU A 322 -26.80 -8.65 9.89
CA LEU A 322 -27.82 -8.12 8.98
C LEU A 322 -27.92 -6.59 9.03
N GLU A 323 -27.73 -5.97 10.20
CA GLU A 323 -27.69 -4.50 10.32
C GLU A 323 -26.50 -3.90 9.54
N VAL A 324 -25.33 -4.54 9.60
CA VAL A 324 -24.16 -4.09 8.82
C VAL A 324 -24.34 -4.33 7.33
N ILE A 325 -24.89 -5.49 6.93
CA ILE A 325 -25.23 -5.79 5.53
C ILE A 325 -26.21 -4.76 4.98
N LYS A 326 -27.24 -4.40 5.76
CA LYS A 326 -28.22 -3.38 5.35
C LYS A 326 -27.54 -2.03 5.12
N GLU A 327 -26.66 -1.61 6.01
CA GLU A 327 -25.91 -0.36 5.87
C GLU A 327 -25.02 -0.38 4.61
N ALA A 328 -24.38 -1.52 4.33
CA ALA A 328 -23.59 -1.70 3.11
C ALA A 328 -24.46 -1.53 1.85
N PHE A 329 -25.66 -2.13 1.83
CA PHE A 329 -26.59 -1.95 0.71
C PHE A 329 -27.12 -0.53 0.61
N GLU A 330 -27.52 0.11 1.71
CA GLU A 330 -27.99 1.51 1.72
C GLU A 330 -26.92 2.44 1.16
N LEU A 331 -25.65 2.20 1.52
CA LEU A 331 -24.51 2.94 1.03
C LEU A 331 -24.27 2.73 -0.47
N CYS A 332 -24.24 1.48 -0.91
CA CYS A 332 -24.06 1.13 -2.33
C CYS A 332 -25.22 1.65 -3.19
N HIS A 333 -26.45 1.59 -2.67
CA HIS A 333 -27.65 2.13 -3.33
C HIS A 333 -27.53 3.63 -3.58
N ARG A 334 -27.07 4.40 -2.60
CA ARG A 334 -26.83 5.84 -2.75
C ARG A 334 -25.89 6.13 -3.92
N TYR A 335 -24.74 5.45 -3.98
CA TYR A 335 -23.79 5.61 -5.08
C TYR A 335 -24.35 5.13 -6.42
N ALA A 336 -25.12 4.03 -6.42
CA ALA A 336 -25.76 3.51 -7.62
C ALA A 336 -26.77 4.51 -8.22
N VAL A 337 -27.58 5.17 -7.39
CA VAL A 337 -28.54 6.21 -7.80
C VAL A 337 -27.83 7.45 -8.35
N GLU A 338 -26.68 7.81 -7.78
CA GLU A 338 -25.83 8.90 -8.25
C GLU A 338 -25.07 8.56 -9.54
N GLY A 339 -25.12 7.30 -9.99
CA GLY A 339 -24.34 6.80 -11.14
C GLY A 339 -22.83 6.70 -10.85
N SER A 340 -22.44 6.70 -9.57
CA SER A 340 -21.05 6.63 -9.11
C SER A 340 -20.65 5.17 -8.86
N ARG A 341 -19.65 4.67 -9.59
CA ARG A 341 -19.06 3.34 -9.38
C ARG A 341 -17.68 3.43 -8.71
N ALA A 342 -17.12 2.29 -8.30
CA ALA A 342 -15.72 2.22 -7.94
C ALA A 342 -14.85 2.60 -9.15
N ILE A 343 -13.88 3.49 -8.93
CA ILE A 343 -12.95 3.93 -9.98
C ILE A 343 -11.91 2.82 -10.17
N SER A 344 -11.69 2.41 -11.42
CA SER A 344 -10.62 1.45 -11.75
C SER A 344 -9.27 2.14 -11.58
N GLU A 345 -8.33 1.49 -10.90
CA GLU A 345 -6.98 2.02 -10.71
C GLU A 345 -6.19 2.10 -12.03
N HIS A 346 -6.56 1.28 -13.02
CA HIS A 346 -5.99 1.34 -14.36
C HIS A 346 -6.42 2.60 -15.14
N ASP A 347 -7.52 3.24 -14.75
CA ASP A 347 -7.96 4.51 -15.34
C ASP A 347 -7.17 5.70 -14.76
N LEU A 348 -6.40 5.49 -13.69
CA LEU A 348 -5.68 6.54 -12.97
C LEU A 348 -4.21 6.61 -13.42
N GLN A 349 -3.84 7.74 -14.01
CA GLN A 349 -2.52 7.92 -14.61
C GLN A 349 -1.38 7.74 -13.60
N GLY A 350 -0.56 6.71 -13.83
CA GLY A 350 0.62 6.39 -13.02
C GLY A 350 0.26 5.75 -11.68
N SER A 351 -0.80 4.94 -11.64
CA SER A 351 -1.21 4.14 -10.49
C SER A 351 -0.91 2.65 -10.74
N ALA A 352 -1.63 2.01 -11.67
CA ALA A 352 -1.36 0.60 -11.98
C ALA A 352 -0.34 0.44 -13.14
N GLU A 353 0.85 -0.06 -12.85
CA GLU A 353 1.78 -0.62 -13.86
C GLU A 353 1.54 -2.13 -13.98
N GLU A 354 1.58 -2.68 -15.20
CA GLU A 354 1.60 -4.12 -15.50
C GLU A 354 0.43 -4.99 -14.99
N GLY A 355 -0.67 -4.38 -14.55
CA GLY A 355 -1.94 -5.10 -14.36
C GLY A 355 -2.26 -5.52 -12.92
N VAL A 356 -1.67 -4.88 -11.90
CA VAL A 356 -2.06 -5.09 -10.49
C VAL A 356 -2.32 -3.74 -9.79
N GLY A 357 -3.51 -3.57 -9.23
CA GLY A 357 -3.92 -2.42 -8.42
C GLY A 357 -3.63 -2.58 -6.92
N VAL A 358 -3.63 -1.46 -6.18
CA VAL A 358 -3.51 -1.45 -4.71
C VAL A 358 -4.68 -2.16 -4.05
N PHE A 359 -5.91 -1.95 -4.53
CA PHE A 359 -7.11 -2.55 -3.94
C PHE A 359 -7.24 -4.04 -4.23
N GLU A 360 -6.44 -4.60 -5.15
CA GLU A 360 -6.31 -6.05 -5.29
C GLU A 360 -5.59 -6.69 -4.10
N THR A 361 -4.88 -5.91 -3.28
CA THR A 361 -4.34 -6.38 -1.99
C THR A 361 -5.39 -6.39 -0.87
N LEU A 362 -6.60 -5.90 -1.11
CA LEU A 362 -7.73 -6.00 -0.18
C LEU A 362 -8.54 -7.25 -0.51
N VAL A 363 -8.47 -8.24 0.37
CA VAL A 363 -9.05 -9.57 0.12
C VAL A 363 -9.97 -9.98 1.28
N VAL A 364 -11.08 -10.61 0.93
CA VAL A 364 -12.01 -11.24 1.88
C VAL A 364 -11.94 -12.75 1.67
N THR A 365 -11.68 -13.49 2.74
CA THR A 365 -11.57 -14.97 2.75
C THR A 365 -12.51 -15.57 3.79
N ILE A 366 -12.65 -16.90 3.80
CA ILE A 366 -13.48 -17.61 4.78
C ILE A 366 -12.53 -18.29 5.77
N HIS A 367 -12.69 -17.99 7.05
CA HIS A 367 -11.76 -18.46 8.08
C HIS A 367 -11.73 -19.98 8.17
N GLY A 368 -10.53 -20.57 8.05
CA GLY A 368 -10.30 -21.99 8.29
C GLY A 368 -10.89 -22.93 7.23
N GLU A 369 -11.28 -22.41 6.06
CA GLU A 369 -11.80 -23.18 4.93
C GLU A 369 -11.01 -22.86 3.64
N TYR A 370 -10.95 -23.83 2.71
CA TYR A 370 -10.38 -23.65 1.37
C TYR A 370 -8.88 -23.30 1.32
N SER A 371 -8.08 -23.79 2.27
CA SER A 371 -6.67 -23.42 2.38
C SER A 371 -5.86 -23.75 1.13
N SER A 372 -6.16 -24.86 0.46
CA SER A 372 -5.41 -25.27 -0.75
C SER A 372 -5.68 -24.33 -1.93
N LEU A 373 -6.92 -23.82 -2.05
CA LEU A 373 -7.26 -22.78 -3.02
C LEU A 373 -6.71 -21.40 -2.65
N GLU A 374 -6.67 -21.06 -1.37
CA GLU A 374 -6.12 -19.78 -0.92
C GLU A 374 -4.61 -19.72 -1.19
N ASP A 375 -3.89 -20.81 -0.91
CA ASP A 375 -2.46 -20.92 -1.20
C ASP A 375 -2.19 -20.77 -2.70
N GLU A 376 -2.99 -21.43 -3.56
CA GLU A 376 -2.88 -21.30 -5.01
C GLU A 376 -3.13 -19.87 -5.50
N ALA A 377 -4.20 -19.23 -5.00
CA ALA A 377 -4.52 -17.84 -5.35
C ALA A 377 -3.41 -16.88 -4.91
N CYS A 378 -2.82 -17.09 -3.74
CA CYS A 378 -1.69 -16.30 -3.27
C CYS A 378 -0.44 -16.49 -4.16
N ASN A 379 -0.14 -17.72 -4.57
CA ASN A 379 0.97 -18.00 -5.48
C ASN A 379 0.77 -17.32 -6.84
N GLY A 380 -0.44 -17.43 -7.41
CA GLY A 380 -0.79 -16.77 -8.67
C GLY A 380 -0.67 -15.24 -8.58
N PHE A 381 -1.11 -14.65 -7.47
CA PHE A 381 -0.93 -13.22 -7.22
C PHE A 381 0.55 -12.83 -7.09
N ASP A 382 1.34 -13.58 -6.32
CA ASP A 382 2.77 -13.34 -6.14
C ASP A 382 3.51 -13.43 -7.48
N ASP A 383 3.16 -14.39 -8.34
CA ASP A 383 3.72 -14.51 -9.69
C ASP A 383 3.37 -13.33 -10.60
N ARG A 384 2.17 -12.76 -10.45
CA ARG A 384 1.76 -11.56 -11.17
C ARG A 384 2.48 -10.30 -10.66
N VAL A 385 2.72 -10.22 -9.36
CA VAL A 385 3.46 -9.10 -8.74
C VAL A 385 4.98 -9.25 -8.91
N ASN A 386 5.48 -10.45 -9.18
CA ASN A 386 6.91 -10.72 -9.40
C ASN A 386 7.45 -9.91 -10.60
N GLY A 387 8.11 -8.80 -10.30
CA GLY A 387 8.66 -7.87 -11.29
C GLY A 387 8.02 -6.48 -11.27
N VAL A 388 6.88 -6.33 -10.59
CA VAL A 388 6.22 -5.05 -10.35
C VAL A 388 6.97 -4.30 -9.24
N GLY A 389 7.35 -3.05 -9.51
CA GLY A 389 8.23 -2.27 -8.61
C GLY A 389 7.57 -1.89 -7.29
N ASP A 390 6.39 -1.27 -7.34
CA ASP A 390 5.60 -0.87 -6.16
C ASP A 390 4.10 -0.84 -6.53
N LEU A 391 3.27 -1.54 -5.74
CA LEU A 391 1.81 -1.50 -5.88
C LEU A 391 1.32 -0.20 -5.27
N HIS A 392 1.06 0.79 -6.11
CA HIS A 392 0.69 2.11 -5.66
C HIS A 392 -0.43 2.75 -6.48
N LEU A 393 -1.09 3.72 -5.86
CA LEU A 393 -2.17 4.49 -6.41
C LEU A 393 -1.79 5.96 -6.26
N ALA A 394 -1.83 6.69 -7.37
CA ALA A 394 -1.28 8.03 -7.44
C ALA A 394 -2.41 9.04 -7.72
N LEU A 395 -2.98 9.57 -6.64
CA LEU A 395 -4.17 10.42 -6.68
C LEU A 395 -3.80 11.89 -6.89
N PRO A 396 -4.50 12.65 -7.75
CA PRO A 396 -4.18 14.04 -8.03
C PRO A 396 -4.48 14.97 -6.86
N LEU A 397 -3.62 15.97 -6.65
CA LEU A 397 -3.82 17.02 -5.64
C LEU A 397 -4.21 18.38 -6.23
N ASP A 398 -4.68 18.40 -7.48
CA ASP A 398 -5.12 19.62 -8.16
C ASP A 398 -6.64 19.82 -8.05
N GLY A 399 -7.05 21.08 -7.96
CA GLY A 399 -8.41 21.57 -7.67
C GLY A 399 -9.56 20.57 -7.81
N GLU A 400 -10.14 20.51 -9.01
CA GLU A 400 -11.36 19.74 -9.27
C GLU A 400 -11.15 18.23 -9.14
N LEU A 401 -9.99 17.70 -9.56
CA LEU A 401 -9.70 16.26 -9.46
C LEU A 401 -9.47 15.81 -8.02
N LEU A 402 -8.97 16.68 -7.14
CA LEU A 402 -8.85 16.38 -5.71
C LEU A 402 -10.24 16.07 -5.12
N ALA A 403 -11.23 16.91 -5.41
CA ALA A 403 -12.59 16.69 -4.91
C ALA A 403 -13.27 15.49 -5.58
N GLN A 404 -13.14 15.35 -6.91
CA GLN A 404 -13.84 14.32 -7.67
C GLN A 404 -13.22 12.93 -7.53
N GLN A 405 -11.90 12.84 -7.46
CA GLN A 405 -11.16 11.56 -7.42
C GLN A 405 -10.58 11.31 -6.04
N THR A 406 -9.68 12.16 -5.56
CA THR A 406 -8.89 11.87 -4.36
C THR A 406 -9.75 11.74 -3.11
N VAL A 407 -10.59 12.73 -2.84
CA VAL A 407 -11.51 12.71 -1.69
C VAL A 407 -12.53 11.57 -1.83
N THR A 408 -13.11 11.39 -3.01
CA THR A 408 -14.08 10.31 -3.28
C THR A 408 -13.49 8.94 -3.03
N ILE A 409 -12.28 8.66 -3.54
CA ILE A 409 -11.61 7.36 -3.38
C ILE A 409 -11.31 7.14 -1.90
N LEU A 410 -10.71 8.12 -1.22
CA LEU A 410 -10.40 7.99 0.21
C LEU A 410 -11.65 7.78 1.08
N ASP A 411 -12.74 8.46 0.79
CA ASP A 411 -14.00 8.31 1.53
C ASP A 411 -14.64 6.93 1.26
N LYS A 412 -14.65 6.46 0.01
CA LYS A 412 -15.12 5.12 -0.34
C LYS A 412 -14.24 4.02 0.26
N THR A 413 -12.91 4.18 0.25
CA THR A 413 -11.97 3.25 0.90
C THR A 413 -12.25 3.17 2.40
N LYS A 414 -12.35 4.31 3.08
CA LYS A 414 -12.69 4.37 4.52
C LYS A 414 -14.00 3.64 4.81
N GLN A 415 -15.05 3.92 4.05
CA GLN A 415 -16.37 3.30 4.23
C GLN A 415 -16.33 1.79 3.98
N CYS A 416 -15.64 1.35 2.93
CA CYS A 416 -15.48 -0.08 2.60
C CYS A 416 -14.76 -0.84 3.72
N VAL A 417 -13.59 -0.36 4.14
CA VAL A 417 -12.78 -0.97 5.22
C VAL A 417 -13.57 -1.01 6.53
N SER A 418 -14.32 0.04 6.86
CA SER A 418 -15.18 0.09 8.05
C SER A 418 -16.27 -0.97 8.02
N LEU A 419 -16.96 -1.11 6.88
CA LEU A 419 -17.98 -2.14 6.71
C LEU A 419 -17.38 -3.55 6.77
N LEU A 420 -16.24 -3.81 6.13
CA LEU A 420 -15.56 -5.11 6.18
C LEU A 420 -15.12 -5.48 7.61
N SER A 421 -14.56 -4.52 8.35
CA SER A 421 -14.19 -4.71 9.76
C SER A 421 -15.41 -5.02 10.63
N ARG A 422 -16.52 -4.33 10.42
CA ARG A 422 -17.76 -4.58 11.17
C ARG A 422 -18.45 -5.89 10.79
N LEU A 423 -18.40 -6.28 9.52
CA LEU A 423 -18.90 -7.59 9.06
C LEU A 423 -18.12 -8.73 9.71
N THR A 424 -16.79 -8.65 9.71
CA THR A 424 -15.93 -9.66 10.35
C THR A 424 -16.09 -9.72 11.86
N GLN A 425 -16.39 -8.60 12.53
CA GLN A 425 -16.66 -8.58 13.98
C GLN A 425 -18.08 -9.06 14.35
N ALA A 426 -19.05 -8.94 13.44
CA ALA A 426 -20.44 -9.30 13.69
C ALA A 426 -20.77 -10.77 13.39
N LEU A 427 -19.91 -11.44 12.62
CA LEU A 427 -19.88 -12.88 12.38
C LEU A 427 -19.09 -13.57 13.50
#